data_AF-A0A5B9W3P5-F1
#
_entry.id   AF-A0A5B9W3P5-F1
#
_cell.length_a   1.000
_cell.length_b   1.000
_cell.length_c   1.000
_cell.angle_alpha   90.00
_cell.angle_beta   90.00
_cell.angle_gamma   90.00
#
_symmetry.space_group_name_H-M   'P 1'
#
loop_
_entity.id
_entity.type
_entity.pdbx_description
1 polymer ?
#
loop_
_entity_poly.entity_id
_entity_poly.type
_entity_poly.pdbx_seq_one_letter_code
_entity_poly.pdbx_strand_id
1 'polypeptide(L)'
;MASYDPEFYEAPKAAPPDYDTTRPKQRGCFFYGCVIASVLAVLLIIALAVVAFFALRWFNGMVQEWTSDQPVELPRVEASAEQRKGVKDRVDHFREAVESGKAAEPLVLNSDDLNLLIEQDEDFRGKVHAEIVGDKIKARISIPLEALEIPQLRGRFLNGEGELKASLSDGVLIGTLDSLTINGKSPPAELTKAIRDQNILKDVYKNPKAAELIRRFQKVEIRDGKVILTPRPPSKDEAGADGQTGPKAEAETKAEAAPKPDVTPKPEATPKPDASPKPEATPKPDASPKPDASPGPVPGPKPGSTSTWRCDDGERLAAFHTPHGSAAGRRIV
;
A
#
# COMPACT_ATOMS: atom_id res chain seq x y z
N MET A 1 83.75 88.49 -40.97
CA MET A 1 82.77 87.64 -41.67
C MET A 1 82.88 86.24 -41.08
N ALA A 2 82.01 85.94 -40.11
CA ALA A 2 81.70 84.59 -39.62
C ALA A 2 80.65 83.99 -40.58
N SER A 3 80.34 82.70 -40.70
CA SER A 3 80.62 81.46 -39.95
C SER A 3 80.31 80.29 -40.91
N TYR A 4 81.16 79.27 -40.97
CA TYR A 4 80.90 77.91 -40.45
C TYR A 4 79.94 77.03 -41.29
N ASP A 5 80.54 75.95 -41.76
CA ASP A 5 80.10 74.83 -42.62
C ASP A 5 79.03 73.94 -41.93
N PRO A 6 78.12 73.28 -42.65
CA PRO A 6 77.08 72.45 -42.06
C PRO A 6 77.65 71.06 -41.75
N GLU A 7 78.23 70.90 -40.55
CA GLU A 7 78.49 69.55 -40.04
C GLU A 7 77.17 68.88 -39.66
N PHE A 8 76.91 67.80 -40.39
CA PHE A 8 75.84 66.84 -40.20
C PHE A 8 75.80 66.31 -38.77
N TYR A 9 74.63 66.41 -38.13
CA TYR A 9 74.31 65.62 -36.94
C TYR A 9 74.16 64.14 -37.34
N GLU A 10 75.21 63.33 -37.18
CA GLU A 10 75.03 61.89 -37.00
C GLU A 10 74.84 61.60 -35.51
N ALA A 11 73.57 61.46 -35.09
CA ALA A 11 73.27 60.88 -33.79
C ALA A 11 73.72 59.40 -33.79
N PRO A 12 74.36 58.90 -32.72
CA PRO A 12 74.77 57.50 -32.66
C PRO A 12 73.54 56.61 -32.77
N LYS A 13 73.54 55.70 -33.76
CA LYS A 13 72.53 54.65 -33.90
C LYS A 13 72.56 53.79 -32.64
N ALA A 14 71.60 54.00 -31.73
CA ALA A 14 71.39 53.12 -30.60
C ALA A 14 71.13 51.70 -31.15
N ALA A 15 71.96 50.74 -30.74
CA ALA A 15 71.71 49.33 -31.02
C ALA A 15 70.33 48.94 -30.42
N PRO A 16 69.53 48.13 -31.12
CA PRO A 16 68.27 47.66 -30.56
C PRO A 16 68.56 46.90 -29.25
N PRO A 17 67.70 47.04 -28.22
CA PRO A 17 67.89 46.33 -26.97
C PRO A 17 67.88 44.82 -27.23
N ASP A 18 68.87 44.12 -26.70
CA ASP A 18 68.94 42.66 -26.71
C ASP A 18 67.75 42.11 -25.90
N TYR A 19 66.73 41.62 -26.60
CA TYR A 19 65.58 41.00 -25.98
C TYR A 19 65.94 39.56 -25.67
N ASP A 20 66.11 39.28 -24.39
CA ASP A 20 66.33 37.92 -23.89
C ASP A 20 65.14 37.02 -24.26
N THR A 21 65.32 36.23 -25.32
CA THR A 21 64.31 35.29 -25.86
C THR A 21 64.12 34.06 -24.98
N THR A 22 64.87 33.94 -23.88
CA THR A 22 64.84 32.74 -23.03
C THR A 22 63.81 32.79 -21.90
N ARG A 23 63.06 33.89 -21.72
CA ARG A 23 62.00 33.94 -20.69
C ARG A 23 60.86 32.98 -21.03
N PRO A 24 60.63 31.92 -20.23
CA PRO A 24 59.54 30.98 -20.49
C PRO A 24 58.20 31.71 -20.44
N LYS A 25 57.37 31.52 -21.47
CA LYS A 25 56.01 32.10 -21.54
C LYS A 25 55.23 31.75 -20.26
N GLN A 26 54.98 32.75 -19.42
CA GLN A 26 54.16 32.57 -18.23
C GLN A 26 52.71 32.31 -18.67
N ARG A 27 52.15 31.18 -18.25
CA ARG A 27 50.76 30.82 -18.56
C ARG A 27 49.84 31.82 -17.85
N GLY A 28 49.08 32.60 -18.61
CA GLY A 28 48.24 33.68 -18.08
C GLY A 28 47.13 33.17 -17.14
N CYS A 29 46.58 34.08 -16.34
CA CYS A 29 45.49 33.86 -15.38
C CYS A 29 44.28 33.09 -15.98
N PHE A 30 44.00 33.26 -17.26
CA PHE A 30 42.93 32.53 -17.98
C PHE A 30 43.16 31.01 -18.07
N PHE A 31 44.43 30.57 -18.14
CA PHE A 31 44.79 29.15 -18.13
C PHE A 31 44.54 28.53 -16.75
N TYR A 32 44.98 29.19 -15.68
CA TYR A 32 44.74 28.73 -14.31
C TYR A 32 43.25 28.84 -13.93
N GLY A 33 42.54 29.86 -14.39
CA GLY A 33 41.08 29.97 -14.21
C GLY A 33 40.31 28.82 -14.86
N CYS A 34 40.68 28.41 -16.08
CA CYS A 34 40.08 27.26 -16.76
C CYS A 34 40.43 25.93 -16.06
N VAL A 35 41.66 25.77 -15.56
CA VAL A 35 42.07 24.60 -14.78
C VAL A 35 41.33 24.53 -13.45
N ILE A 36 41.18 25.65 -12.73
CA ILE A 36 40.44 25.69 -11.46
C ILE A 36 38.95 25.43 -11.70
N ALA A 37 38.35 26.05 -12.72
CA ALA A 37 36.94 25.83 -13.05
C ALA A 37 36.66 24.37 -13.46
N SER A 38 37.55 23.74 -14.23
CA SER A 38 37.42 22.32 -14.58
C SER A 38 37.59 21.40 -13.37
N VAL A 39 38.55 21.68 -12.47
CA VAL A 39 38.69 20.94 -11.22
C VAL A 39 37.44 21.08 -10.33
N LEU A 40 36.91 22.29 -10.18
CA LEU A 40 35.68 22.52 -9.41
C LEU A 40 34.47 21.83 -10.04
N ALA A 41 34.35 21.84 -11.37
CA ALA A 41 33.29 21.12 -12.08
C ALA A 41 33.39 19.60 -11.84
N VAL A 42 34.60 19.03 -11.90
CA VAL A 42 34.82 17.60 -11.60
C VAL A 42 34.49 17.30 -10.14
N LEU A 43 34.93 18.13 -9.19
CA LEU A 43 34.59 17.96 -7.77
C LEU A 43 33.07 18.04 -7.53
N LEU A 44 32.37 18.94 -8.22
CA LEU A 44 30.91 19.04 -8.15
C LEU A 44 30.22 17.80 -8.73
N ILE A 45 30.68 17.28 -9.87
CA ILE A 45 30.17 16.02 -10.44
C ILE A 45 30.40 14.85 -9.49
N ILE A 46 31.58 14.76 -8.88
CA ILE A 46 31.88 13.73 -7.87
C ILE A 46 30.96 13.89 -6.67
N ALA A 47 30.76 15.11 -6.17
CA ALA A 47 29.86 15.37 -5.05
C ALA A 47 28.41 14.95 -5.37
N LEU A 48 27.90 15.30 -6.55
CA LEU A 48 26.57 14.87 -7.01
C LEU A 48 26.48 13.35 -7.16
N ALA A 49 27.52 12.70 -7.69
CA ALA A 49 27.57 11.25 -7.81
C ALA A 49 27.57 10.56 -6.44
N VAL A 50 28.30 11.10 -5.46
CA VAL A 50 28.32 10.61 -4.08
C VAL A 50 26.94 10.76 -3.43
N VAL A 51 26.31 11.94 -3.56
CA VAL A 51 24.94 12.17 -3.06
C VAL A 51 23.95 11.21 -3.73
N ALA A 52 24.02 11.04 -5.05
CA ALA A 52 23.17 10.09 -5.77
C ALA A 52 23.41 8.65 -5.31
N PHE A 53 24.67 8.24 -5.07
CA PHE A 53 25.00 6.92 -4.56
C PHE A 53 24.40 6.67 -3.17
N PHE A 54 24.55 7.63 -2.24
CA PHE A 54 23.95 7.52 -0.91
C PHE A 54 22.42 7.52 -0.96
N ALA A 55 21.81 8.34 -1.81
CA ALA A 55 20.36 8.37 -2.02
C ALA A 55 19.84 7.03 -2.56
N LEU A 56 20.51 6.46 -3.57
CA LEU A 56 20.17 5.14 -4.12
C LEU A 56 20.35 4.03 -3.07
N ARG A 57 21.43 4.08 -2.29
CA ARG A 57 21.68 3.11 -1.22
C ARG A 57 20.63 3.20 -0.11
N TRP A 58 20.23 4.40 0.27
CA TRP A 58 19.17 4.63 1.24
C TRP A 58 17.81 4.17 0.72
N PHE A 59 17.46 4.52 -0.52
CA PHE A 59 16.23 4.07 -1.18
C PHE A 59 16.15 2.54 -1.25
N ASN A 60 17.25 1.87 -1.64
CA ASN A 60 17.32 0.42 -1.63
C ASN A 60 17.04 -0.17 -0.24
N GLY A 61 17.59 0.45 0.82
CA GLY A 61 17.31 0.04 2.20
C GLY A 61 15.84 0.15 2.56
N MET A 62 15.19 1.26 2.18
CA MET A 62 13.74 1.46 2.41
C MET A 62 12.90 0.47 1.61
N VAL A 63 13.24 0.23 0.35
CA VAL A 63 12.57 -0.78 -0.47
C VAL A 63 12.66 -2.13 0.23
N GLN A 64 13.86 -2.54 0.67
CA GLN A 64 14.07 -3.79 1.40
C GLN A 64 13.24 -3.90 2.67
N GLU A 65 13.13 -2.82 3.42
CA GLU A 65 12.44 -2.77 4.71
C GLU A 65 10.90 -2.86 4.60
N TRP A 66 10.33 -2.21 3.58
CA TRP A 66 8.89 -2.00 3.44
C TRP A 66 8.22 -2.84 2.33
N THR A 67 8.99 -3.57 1.54
CA THR A 67 8.47 -4.45 0.49
C THR A 67 9.00 -5.88 0.69
N SER A 68 8.36 -6.86 0.06
CA SER A 68 8.72 -8.27 0.13
C SER A 68 9.15 -8.78 -1.24
N ASP A 69 9.94 -9.84 -1.30
CA ASP A 69 10.18 -10.62 -2.51
C ASP A 69 9.07 -11.66 -2.79
N GLN A 70 8.16 -11.86 -1.83
CA GLN A 70 7.03 -12.77 -1.94
C GLN A 70 5.68 -12.05 -1.74
N PRO A 71 4.65 -12.41 -2.53
CA PRO A 71 3.30 -11.95 -2.31
C PRO A 71 2.71 -12.56 -1.05
N VAL A 72 1.81 -11.84 -0.38
CA VAL A 72 0.97 -12.43 0.66
C VAL A 72 -0.12 -13.27 0.00
N GLU A 73 -0.35 -14.47 0.54
CA GLU A 73 -1.46 -15.32 0.11
C GLU A 73 -2.79 -14.67 0.49
N LEU A 74 -3.51 -14.18 -0.53
CA LEU A 74 -4.86 -13.67 -0.38
C LEU A 74 -5.85 -14.84 -0.47
N PRO A 75 -6.85 -14.91 0.43
CA PRO A 75 -7.88 -15.94 0.35
C PRO A 75 -8.55 -15.91 -1.04
N ARG A 76 -8.58 -17.07 -1.70
CA ARG A 76 -9.19 -17.20 -3.02
C ARG A 76 -10.71 -17.26 -2.88
N VAL A 77 -11.39 -16.48 -3.70
CA VAL A 77 -12.85 -16.49 -3.78
C VAL A 77 -13.29 -17.66 -4.66
N GLU A 78 -13.50 -18.82 -4.02
CA GLU A 78 -14.07 -20.01 -4.64
C GLU A 78 -15.57 -19.84 -4.83
N ALA A 79 -15.97 -19.02 -5.80
CA ALA A 79 -17.38 -18.87 -6.16
C ALA A 79 -17.65 -19.38 -7.57
N SER A 80 -18.84 -19.94 -7.76
CA SER A 80 -19.30 -20.39 -9.07
C SER A 80 -19.49 -19.20 -10.01
N ALA A 81 -19.40 -19.44 -11.32
CA ALA A 81 -19.67 -18.41 -12.32
C ALA A 81 -21.10 -17.84 -12.20
N GLU A 82 -22.04 -18.65 -11.72
CA GLU A 82 -23.42 -18.25 -11.45
C GLU A 82 -23.53 -17.26 -10.29
N GLN A 83 -22.82 -17.50 -9.19
CA GLN A 83 -22.79 -16.58 -8.05
C GLN A 83 -22.18 -15.23 -8.44
N ARG A 84 -21.07 -15.24 -9.20
CA ARG A 84 -20.44 -14.02 -9.71
C ARG A 84 -21.39 -13.21 -10.58
N LYS A 85 -22.14 -13.89 -11.45
CA LYS A 85 -23.14 -13.26 -12.32
C LYS A 85 -24.31 -12.70 -11.50
N GLY A 86 -24.83 -13.45 -10.53
CA GLY A 86 -25.96 -12.99 -9.70
C GLY A 86 -25.63 -11.75 -8.87
N VAL A 87 -24.43 -11.67 -8.29
CA VAL A 87 -24.00 -10.47 -7.55
C VAL A 87 -23.83 -9.29 -8.50
N LYS A 88 -23.24 -9.52 -9.69
CA LYS A 88 -23.10 -8.49 -10.72
C LYS A 88 -24.46 -7.94 -11.15
N ASP A 89 -25.41 -8.82 -11.49
CA ASP A 89 -26.74 -8.43 -11.95
C ASP A 89 -27.49 -7.64 -10.86
N ARG A 90 -27.36 -8.02 -9.58
CA ARG A 90 -27.92 -7.27 -8.44
C ARG A 90 -27.34 -5.85 -8.34
N VAL A 91 -26.02 -5.72 -8.47
CA VAL A 91 -25.32 -4.44 -8.38
C VAL A 91 -25.64 -3.56 -9.58
N ASP A 92 -25.64 -4.12 -10.79
CA ASP A 92 -25.93 -3.40 -12.03
C ASP A 92 -27.39 -2.92 -12.05
N HIS A 93 -28.35 -3.77 -11.66
CA HIS A 93 -29.75 -3.39 -11.53
C HIS A 93 -29.97 -2.28 -10.49
N PHE A 94 -29.33 -2.40 -9.33
CA PHE A 94 -29.40 -1.36 -8.31
C PHE A 94 -28.78 -0.04 -8.82
N ARG A 95 -27.62 -0.12 -9.46
CA ARG A 95 -26.94 1.03 -10.06
C ARG A 95 -27.82 1.72 -11.10
N GLU A 96 -28.42 0.97 -12.02
CA GLU A 96 -29.31 1.51 -13.04
C GLU A 96 -30.53 2.19 -12.42
N ALA A 97 -31.13 1.59 -11.39
CA ALA A 97 -32.25 2.21 -10.67
C ALA A 97 -31.85 3.53 -10.00
N VAL A 98 -30.67 3.59 -9.39
CA VAL A 98 -30.11 4.81 -8.77
C VAL A 98 -29.71 5.86 -9.82
N GLU A 99 -29.15 5.45 -10.96
CA GLU A 99 -28.77 6.30 -12.09
C GLU A 99 -30.01 6.85 -12.84
N SER A 100 -31.11 6.11 -12.85
CA SER A 100 -32.39 6.55 -13.44
C SER A 100 -33.30 7.31 -12.47
N GLY A 101 -32.85 7.54 -11.22
CA GLY A 101 -33.64 8.24 -10.20
C GLY A 101 -34.88 7.46 -9.73
N LYS A 102 -34.94 6.16 -10.01
CA LYS A 102 -36.06 5.30 -9.57
C LYS A 102 -35.90 4.94 -8.10
N ALA A 103 -37.03 4.69 -7.45
CA ALA A 103 -37.01 4.09 -6.12
C ALA A 103 -36.35 2.71 -6.19
N ALA A 104 -35.25 2.52 -5.46
CA ALA A 104 -34.53 1.26 -5.36
C ALA A 104 -34.49 0.82 -3.90
N GLU A 105 -34.55 -0.49 -3.67
CA GLU A 105 -34.37 -1.05 -2.33
C GLU A 105 -32.90 -0.96 -1.90
N PRO A 106 -32.60 -0.87 -0.58
CA PRO A 106 -31.23 -0.84 -0.10
C PRO A 106 -30.43 -2.06 -0.56
N LEU A 107 -29.28 -1.83 -1.18
CA LEU A 107 -28.39 -2.91 -1.61
C LEU A 107 -27.51 -3.32 -0.43
N VAL A 108 -27.62 -4.59 -0.04
CA VAL A 108 -26.84 -5.19 1.03
C VAL A 108 -25.81 -6.15 0.44
N LEU A 109 -24.52 -5.93 0.75
CA LEU A 109 -23.40 -6.74 0.29
C LEU A 109 -22.63 -7.30 1.49
N ASN A 110 -22.29 -8.59 1.47
CA ASN A 110 -21.43 -9.22 2.47
C ASN A 110 -19.96 -9.29 1.97
N SER A 111 -19.07 -9.88 2.78
CA SER A 111 -17.66 -10.05 2.42
C SER A 111 -17.47 -10.81 1.10
N ASP A 112 -18.26 -11.87 0.88
CA ASP A 112 -18.17 -12.67 -0.34
C ASP A 112 -18.59 -11.87 -1.57
N ASP A 113 -19.74 -11.18 -1.51
CA ASP A 113 -20.25 -10.29 -2.56
C ASP A 113 -19.21 -9.21 -2.91
N LEU A 114 -18.58 -8.59 -1.91
CA LEU A 114 -17.51 -7.61 -2.13
C LEU A 114 -16.31 -8.21 -2.84
N ASN A 115 -15.81 -9.37 -2.37
CA ASN A 115 -14.67 -10.01 -2.99
C ASN A 115 -14.99 -10.50 -4.42
N LEU A 116 -16.23 -10.89 -4.70
CA LEU A 116 -16.68 -11.23 -6.05
C LEU A 116 -16.64 -10.03 -7.00
N LEU A 117 -16.96 -8.83 -6.51
CA LEU A 117 -16.86 -7.60 -7.29
C LEU A 117 -15.41 -7.18 -7.50
N ILE A 118 -14.56 -7.30 -6.47
CA ILE A 118 -13.12 -7.02 -6.55
C ILE A 118 -12.46 -7.92 -7.60
N GLU A 119 -12.81 -9.21 -7.63
CA GLU A 119 -12.23 -10.20 -8.54
C GLU A 119 -12.66 -9.98 -10.02
N GLN A 120 -13.68 -9.15 -10.29
CA GLN A 120 -14.08 -8.78 -11.65
C GLN A 120 -13.28 -7.62 -12.23
N ASP A 121 -12.61 -6.84 -11.38
CA ASP A 121 -11.84 -5.68 -11.80
C ASP A 121 -10.38 -6.10 -12.04
N GLU A 122 -9.85 -5.89 -13.26
CA GLU A 122 -8.50 -6.32 -13.62
C GLU A 122 -7.40 -5.64 -12.78
N ASP A 123 -7.67 -4.44 -12.27
CA ASP A 123 -6.71 -3.69 -11.46
C ASP A 123 -6.61 -4.22 -10.04
N PHE A 124 -7.68 -4.83 -9.51
CA PHE A 124 -7.75 -5.33 -8.12
C PHE A 124 -7.73 -6.85 -8.00
N ARG A 125 -8.10 -7.58 -9.06
CA ARG A 125 -8.15 -9.05 -9.09
C ARG A 125 -6.83 -9.66 -8.65
N GLY A 126 -6.89 -10.57 -7.67
CA GLY A 126 -5.71 -11.24 -7.12
C GLY A 126 -4.70 -10.33 -6.39
N LYS A 127 -5.03 -9.04 -6.18
CA LYS A 127 -4.18 -8.07 -5.48
C LYS A 127 -4.82 -7.53 -4.21
N VAL A 128 -6.15 -7.63 -4.08
CA VAL A 128 -6.92 -7.11 -2.94
C VAL A 128 -7.89 -8.18 -2.45
N HIS A 129 -7.99 -8.33 -1.14
CA HIS A 129 -9.02 -9.12 -0.48
C HIS A 129 -9.60 -8.31 0.67
N ALA A 130 -10.93 -8.29 0.78
CA ALA A 130 -11.65 -7.53 1.79
C ALA A 130 -12.53 -8.45 2.65
N GLU A 131 -12.46 -8.26 3.97
CA GLU A 131 -13.25 -8.99 4.94
C GLU A 131 -14.01 -7.99 5.81
N ILE A 132 -15.33 -8.10 5.90
CA ILE A 132 -16.13 -7.22 6.74
C ILE A 132 -16.22 -7.84 8.14
N VAL A 133 -15.71 -7.13 9.15
CA VAL A 133 -15.72 -7.55 10.56
C VAL A 133 -16.44 -6.49 11.38
N GLY A 134 -17.67 -6.80 11.81
CA GLY A 134 -18.50 -5.87 12.58
C GLY A 134 -18.87 -4.62 11.77
N ASP A 135 -18.35 -3.46 12.18
CA ASP A 135 -18.51 -2.15 11.55
C ASP A 135 -17.30 -1.72 10.69
N LYS A 136 -16.33 -2.61 10.48
CA LYS A 136 -15.08 -2.32 9.76
C LYS A 136 -14.88 -3.25 8.58
N ILE A 137 -14.14 -2.77 7.59
CA ILE A 137 -13.61 -3.56 6.47
C ILE A 137 -12.12 -3.76 6.70
N LYS A 138 -11.72 -5.00 6.94
CA LYS A 138 -10.34 -5.43 6.97
C LYS A 138 -9.90 -5.76 5.55
N ALA A 139 -8.96 -4.99 5.01
CA ALA A 139 -8.42 -5.20 3.66
C ALA A 139 -7.00 -5.74 3.75
N ARG A 140 -6.70 -6.79 2.98
CA ARG A 140 -5.35 -7.29 2.70
C ARG A 140 -5.01 -7.03 1.25
N ILE A 141 -3.83 -6.50 1.02
CA ILE A 141 -3.33 -6.16 -0.31
C ILE A 141 -1.97 -6.79 -0.55
N SER A 142 -1.73 -7.21 -1.79
CA SER A 142 -0.45 -7.73 -2.28
C SER A 142 -0.25 -7.21 -3.70
N ILE A 143 0.43 -6.06 -3.82
CA ILE A 143 0.57 -5.35 -5.09
C ILE A 143 1.98 -5.59 -5.65
N PRO A 144 2.13 -6.20 -6.84
CA PRO A 144 3.42 -6.30 -7.52
C PRO A 144 3.86 -4.90 -7.96
N LEU A 145 5.08 -4.52 -7.58
CA LEU A 145 5.64 -3.19 -7.88
C LEU A 145 6.39 -3.13 -9.22
N GLU A 146 6.40 -4.24 -9.96
CA GLU A 146 7.06 -4.36 -11.25
C GLU A 146 6.50 -3.41 -12.30
N ALA A 147 5.20 -3.11 -12.21
CA ALA A 147 4.49 -2.19 -13.10
C ALA A 147 4.99 -0.73 -12.99
N LEU A 148 5.73 -0.39 -11.92
CA LEU A 148 6.31 0.95 -11.76
C LEU A 148 7.60 1.15 -12.58
N GLU A 149 8.09 0.12 -13.28
CA GLU A 149 9.29 0.14 -14.13
C GLU A 149 10.60 0.58 -13.45
N ILE A 150 10.60 0.69 -12.12
CA ILE A 150 11.78 1.03 -11.31
C ILE A 150 12.64 -0.24 -11.11
N PRO A 151 13.93 -0.24 -11.50
CA PRO A 151 14.79 -1.43 -11.41
C PRO A 151 14.84 -2.09 -10.03
N GLN A 152 14.80 -1.27 -8.97
CA GLN A 152 14.83 -1.68 -7.57
C GLN A 152 13.55 -2.37 -7.09
N LEU A 153 12.43 -2.16 -7.78
CA LEU A 153 11.10 -2.67 -7.40
C LEU A 153 10.70 -3.94 -8.18
N ARG A 154 11.53 -4.40 -9.11
CA ARG A 154 11.29 -5.63 -9.88
C ARG A 154 11.32 -6.84 -8.96
N GLY A 155 10.35 -7.75 -9.10
CA GLY A 155 10.17 -8.89 -8.20
C GLY A 155 9.76 -8.52 -6.78
N ARG A 156 9.35 -7.26 -6.52
CA ARG A 156 8.97 -6.80 -5.18
C ARG A 156 7.47 -6.63 -5.08
N PHE A 157 6.94 -6.96 -3.91
CA PHE A 157 5.53 -6.83 -3.55
C PHE A 157 5.36 -5.84 -2.41
N LEU A 158 4.39 -4.95 -2.55
CA LEU A 158 3.89 -4.15 -1.45
C LEU A 158 2.73 -4.92 -0.81
N ASN A 159 3.02 -5.54 0.32
CA ASN A 159 2.04 -6.25 1.12
C ASN A 159 1.52 -5.32 2.21
N GLY A 160 0.22 -5.26 2.39
CA GLY A 160 -0.38 -4.42 3.42
C GLY A 160 -1.65 -5.01 3.98
N GLU A 161 -1.94 -4.68 5.24
CA GLU A 161 -3.21 -5.00 5.88
C GLU A 161 -3.70 -3.75 6.64
N GLY A 162 -4.98 -3.43 6.51
CA GLY A 162 -5.57 -2.29 7.20
C GLY A 162 -7.05 -2.44 7.49
N GLU A 163 -7.51 -1.74 8.52
CA GLU A 163 -8.93 -1.67 8.89
C GLU A 163 -9.51 -0.31 8.50
N LEU A 164 -10.49 -0.35 7.62
CA LEU A 164 -11.22 0.81 7.11
C LEU A 164 -12.62 0.89 7.74
N LYS A 165 -13.00 2.09 8.15
CA LYS A 165 -14.41 2.45 8.35
C LYS A 165 -14.84 3.39 7.25
N ALA A 166 -16.02 3.15 6.70
CA ALA A 166 -16.62 4.02 5.69
C ALA A 166 -18.08 4.30 6.05
N SER A 167 -18.47 5.56 5.94
CA SER A 167 -19.85 6.00 6.13
C SER A 167 -20.16 7.16 5.19
N LEU A 168 -21.33 7.16 4.57
CA LEU A 168 -21.88 8.30 3.85
C LEU A 168 -23.08 8.81 4.63
N SER A 169 -23.04 10.09 5.01
CA SER A 169 -24.17 10.84 5.54
C SER A 169 -24.17 12.23 4.92
N ASP A 170 -25.36 12.79 4.69
CA ASP A 170 -25.53 14.16 4.17
C ASP A 170 -24.78 14.43 2.85
N GLY A 171 -24.60 13.39 2.02
CA GLY A 171 -23.86 13.49 0.75
C GLY A 171 -22.33 13.53 0.90
N VAL A 172 -21.79 13.34 2.11
CA VAL A 172 -20.35 13.27 2.39
C VAL A 172 -19.94 11.86 2.80
N LEU A 173 -19.31 11.13 1.88
CA LEU A 173 -18.60 9.88 2.09
C LEU A 173 -17.31 10.16 2.86
N ILE A 174 -17.25 9.62 4.07
CA ILE A 174 -16.12 9.67 4.99
C ILE A 174 -15.54 8.27 5.09
N GLY A 175 -14.25 8.12 4.80
CA GLY A 175 -13.49 6.91 5.08
C GLY A 175 -12.33 7.23 6.02
N THR A 176 -12.21 6.45 7.09
CA THR A 176 -11.14 6.56 8.09
C THR A 176 -10.42 5.23 8.23
N LEU A 177 -9.09 5.28 8.26
CA LEU A 177 -8.25 4.10 8.46
C LEU A 177 -7.89 3.98 9.94
N ASP A 178 -8.42 2.94 10.61
CA ASP A 178 -8.19 2.69 12.03
C ASP A 178 -6.75 2.16 12.26
N SER A 179 -6.33 1.23 11.41
CA SER A 179 -5.02 0.59 11.44
C SER A 179 -4.48 0.39 10.02
N LEU A 180 -3.15 0.48 9.90
CA LEU A 180 -2.42 0.16 8.69
C LEU A 180 -1.14 -0.56 9.08
N THR A 181 -0.85 -1.63 8.37
CA THR A 181 0.40 -2.35 8.44
C THR A 181 0.92 -2.54 7.02
N ILE A 182 2.22 -2.36 6.84
CA ILE A 182 2.92 -2.55 5.58
C ILE A 182 3.99 -3.58 5.85
N ASN A 183 3.93 -4.70 5.13
CA ASN A 183 4.83 -5.83 5.29
C ASN A 183 4.90 -6.34 6.75
N GLY A 184 3.75 -6.35 7.44
CA GLY A 184 3.63 -6.74 8.86
C GLY A 184 4.13 -5.71 9.87
N LYS A 185 4.60 -4.53 9.43
CA LYS A 185 5.12 -3.47 10.29
C LYS A 185 4.17 -2.28 10.32
N SER A 186 4.07 -1.60 11.45
CA SER A 186 3.35 -0.33 11.54
C SER A 186 4.13 0.77 10.82
N PRO A 187 3.47 1.59 9.97
CA PRO A 187 4.10 2.74 9.35
C PRO A 187 4.66 3.74 10.38
N PRO A 188 5.57 4.64 9.98
CA PRO A 188 6.07 5.70 10.86
C PRO A 188 4.94 6.53 11.49
N ALA A 189 5.14 6.99 12.73
CA ALA A 189 4.10 7.67 13.51
C ALA A 189 3.53 8.89 12.77
N GLU A 190 4.38 9.67 12.10
CA GLU A 190 4.01 10.81 11.28
C GLU A 190 3.06 10.42 10.14
N LEU A 191 3.31 9.29 9.47
CA LEU A 191 2.44 8.79 8.40
C LEU A 191 1.10 8.31 8.96
N THR A 192 1.10 7.57 10.08
CA THR A 192 -0.15 7.12 10.71
C THR A 192 -1.03 8.29 11.16
N LYS A 193 -0.42 9.35 11.70
CA LYS A 193 -1.12 10.58 12.06
C LYS A 193 -1.69 11.28 10.82
N ALA A 194 -0.87 11.43 9.78
CA ALA A 194 -1.29 12.06 8.53
C ALA A 194 -2.46 11.31 7.85
N ILE A 195 -2.49 9.98 7.93
CA ILE A 195 -3.59 9.18 7.37
C ILE A 195 -4.85 9.31 8.23
N ARG A 196 -4.74 9.29 9.56
CA ARG A 196 -5.89 9.42 10.48
C ARG A 196 -6.58 10.78 10.38
N ASP A 197 -5.80 11.85 10.17
CA ASP A 197 -6.32 13.21 10.05
C ASP A 197 -6.98 13.48 8.67
N GLN A 198 -6.92 12.51 7.75
CA GLN A 198 -7.46 12.65 6.40
C GLN A 198 -8.57 11.65 6.10
N ASN A 199 -9.67 12.15 5.54
CA ASN A 199 -10.63 11.30 4.86
C ASN A 199 -9.95 10.65 3.64
N ILE A 200 -9.72 9.34 3.69
CA ILE A 200 -9.02 8.61 2.62
C ILE A 200 -9.85 8.48 1.33
N LEU A 201 -11.16 8.73 1.42
CA LEU A 201 -12.09 8.68 0.30
C LEU A 201 -12.25 10.04 -0.40
N LYS A 202 -11.41 11.04 -0.07
CA LYS A 202 -11.40 12.36 -0.74
C LYS A 202 -11.16 12.25 -2.24
N ASP A 203 -10.32 11.31 -2.68
CA ASP A 203 -9.98 11.17 -4.09
C ASP A 203 -11.11 10.54 -4.92
N VAL A 204 -12.06 9.85 -4.27
CA VAL A 204 -13.25 9.31 -4.96
C VAL A 204 -14.07 10.45 -5.59
N TYR A 205 -14.10 11.63 -4.98
CA TYR A 205 -14.79 12.80 -5.53
C TYR A 205 -14.10 13.44 -6.73
N LYS A 206 -12.81 13.14 -6.97
CA LYS A 206 -12.11 13.63 -8.16
C LYS A 206 -12.56 12.88 -9.42
N ASN A 207 -13.11 11.69 -9.27
CA ASN A 207 -13.73 10.96 -10.37
C ASN A 207 -15.17 11.45 -10.57
N PRO A 208 -15.51 12.08 -11.72
CA PRO A 208 -16.83 12.66 -11.93
C PRO A 208 -17.94 11.61 -11.86
N LYS A 209 -17.71 10.39 -12.36
CA LYS A 209 -18.70 9.31 -12.33
C LYS A 209 -18.96 8.83 -10.89
N ALA A 210 -17.90 8.68 -10.10
CA ALA A 210 -18.04 8.25 -8.71
C ALA A 210 -18.68 9.35 -7.83
N ALA A 211 -18.30 10.60 -8.04
CA ALA A 211 -18.88 11.75 -7.34
C ALA A 211 -20.40 11.88 -7.61
N GLU A 212 -20.83 11.65 -8.85
CA GLU A 212 -22.24 11.65 -9.22
C GLU A 212 -23.01 10.52 -8.52
N LEU A 213 -22.46 9.31 -8.51
CA LEU A 213 -23.06 8.17 -7.80
C LEU A 213 -23.17 8.42 -6.30
N ILE A 214 -22.13 8.95 -5.65
CA ILE A 214 -22.15 9.28 -4.22
C ILE A 214 -23.29 10.24 -3.87
N ARG A 215 -23.57 11.23 -4.73
CA ARG A 215 -24.66 12.19 -4.52
C ARG A 215 -26.05 11.55 -4.59
N ARG A 216 -26.17 10.43 -5.31
CA ARG A 216 -27.42 9.67 -5.47
C ARG A 216 -27.66 8.69 -4.33
N PHE A 217 -26.71 8.53 -3.40
CA PHE A 217 -26.92 7.77 -2.18
C PHE A 217 -27.37 8.68 -1.03
N GLN A 218 -28.33 8.19 -0.26
CA GLN A 218 -28.73 8.81 0.99
C GLN A 218 -27.76 8.46 2.10
N LYS A 219 -27.41 7.17 2.18
CA LYS A 219 -26.62 6.61 3.27
C LYS A 219 -25.79 5.42 2.79
N VAL A 220 -24.56 5.33 3.26
CA VAL A 220 -23.71 4.13 3.16
C VAL A 220 -23.21 3.84 4.55
N GLU A 221 -23.36 2.61 5.01
CA GLU A 221 -22.86 2.19 6.30
C GLU A 221 -22.41 0.74 6.30
N ILE A 222 -21.45 0.42 7.15
CA ILE A 222 -20.99 -0.93 7.41
C ILE A 222 -21.55 -1.33 8.78
N ARG A 223 -22.43 -2.32 8.81
CA ARG A 223 -23.04 -2.83 10.04
C ARG A 223 -23.28 -4.33 9.92
N ASP A 224 -23.16 -5.02 11.05
CA ASP A 224 -23.45 -6.45 11.15
C ASP A 224 -22.71 -7.31 10.10
N GLY A 225 -21.47 -6.95 9.76
CA GLY A 225 -20.67 -7.66 8.76
C GLY A 225 -21.15 -7.45 7.32
N LYS A 226 -21.94 -6.40 7.04
CA LYS A 226 -22.48 -6.09 5.72
C LYS A 226 -22.32 -4.61 5.38
N VAL A 227 -22.13 -4.34 4.10
CA VAL A 227 -22.22 -2.99 3.53
C VAL A 227 -23.66 -2.75 3.08
N ILE A 228 -24.26 -1.68 3.58
CA ILE A 228 -25.64 -1.30 3.27
C ILE A 228 -25.60 0.03 2.51
N LEU A 229 -26.05 -0.01 1.26
CA LEU A 229 -26.12 1.13 0.34
C LEU A 229 -27.58 1.55 0.21
N THR A 230 -27.94 2.70 0.79
CA THR A 230 -29.31 3.24 0.72
C THR A 230 -29.37 4.35 -0.33
N PRO A 231 -30.19 4.18 -1.38
CA PRO A 231 -30.35 5.17 -2.43
C PRO A 231 -31.14 6.38 -1.94
N ARG A 232 -30.89 7.55 -2.53
CA ARG A 232 -31.68 8.74 -2.27
C ARG A 232 -33.06 8.59 -2.92
N PRO A 233 -34.16 8.85 -2.20
CA PRO A 233 -35.49 8.81 -2.80
C PRO A 233 -35.58 9.87 -3.91
N PRO A 234 -36.35 9.61 -4.99
CA PRO A 234 -36.58 10.60 -6.03
C PRO A 234 -37.13 11.90 -5.42
N SER A 235 -36.45 13.01 -5.67
CA SER A 235 -36.99 14.33 -5.36
C SER A 235 -38.26 14.55 -6.15
N LYS A 236 -39.31 15.07 -5.50
CA LYS A 236 -40.62 15.34 -6.12
C LYS A 236 -40.57 16.21 -7.39
N ASP A 237 -39.46 16.91 -7.62
CA ASP A 237 -39.24 17.77 -8.79
C ASP A 237 -38.83 16.99 -10.07
N GLU A 238 -38.33 15.76 -9.94
CA GLU A 238 -37.95 14.89 -11.09
C GLU A 238 -39.04 13.87 -11.47
N ALA A 239 -40.09 13.73 -10.66
CA ALA A 239 -41.25 12.89 -10.95
C ALA A 239 -42.37 13.62 -11.72
N GLY A 240 -42.11 14.84 -12.21
CA GLY A 240 -43.11 15.77 -12.74
C GLY A 240 -43.14 15.96 -14.26
N ALA A 241 -42.40 15.17 -15.04
CA ALA A 241 -42.47 15.20 -16.50
C ALA A 241 -42.89 13.82 -17.00
N ASP A 242 -44.18 13.50 -16.83
CA ASP A 242 -45.00 12.57 -17.64
C ASP A 242 -46.38 12.41 -16.93
N GLY A 243 -47.27 13.42 -17.05
CA GLY A 243 -48.71 13.23 -16.81
C GLY A 243 -49.34 12.59 -18.05
N GLN A 244 -50.37 11.73 -18.02
CA GLN A 244 -51.60 11.70 -17.22
C GLN A 244 -52.29 10.34 -17.55
N THR A 245 -52.83 9.56 -16.62
CA THR A 245 -54.27 9.54 -16.29
C THR A 245 -54.52 8.49 -15.20
N GLY A 246 -55.24 8.89 -14.14
CA GLY A 246 -55.86 7.95 -13.19
C GLY A 246 -57.08 7.24 -13.80
N PRO A 247 -57.70 6.32 -13.03
CA PRO A 247 -58.74 6.83 -12.15
C PRO A 247 -58.66 6.35 -10.69
N LYS A 248 -59.09 7.29 -9.86
CA LYS A 248 -59.42 7.25 -8.44
C LYS A 248 -60.48 6.17 -8.15
N ALA A 249 -60.25 5.33 -7.15
CA ALA A 249 -61.30 4.65 -6.39
C ALA A 249 -60.92 4.60 -4.92
N GLU A 250 -61.77 5.22 -4.11
CA GLU A 250 -61.70 5.37 -2.66
C GLU A 250 -61.96 4.04 -1.93
N ALA A 251 -61.28 3.85 -0.80
CA ALA A 251 -61.82 3.10 0.33
C ALA A 251 -61.23 3.69 1.61
N GLU A 252 -61.91 4.72 2.14
CA GLU A 252 -61.81 5.14 3.53
C GLU A 252 -62.48 4.09 4.43
N THR A 253 -61.83 3.72 5.53
CA THR A 253 -62.37 3.44 6.89
C THR A 253 -61.24 2.77 7.68
N LYS A 254 -60.87 3.12 8.90
CA LYS A 254 -61.45 3.98 9.94
C LYS A 254 -60.29 4.33 10.89
N ALA A 255 -60.03 5.62 11.07
CA ALA A 255 -59.23 6.10 12.20
C ALA A 255 -60.04 5.93 13.48
N GLU A 256 -59.44 5.35 14.52
CA GLU A 256 -59.98 5.41 15.87
C GLU A 256 -58.95 6.06 16.80
N ALA A 257 -59.27 7.30 17.15
CA ALA A 257 -58.98 8.04 18.37
C ALA A 257 -57.62 7.83 19.06
N ALA A 258 -56.78 8.87 18.93
CA ALA A 258 -55.79 9.23 19.93
C ALA A 258 -56.43 9.46 21.31
N PRO A 259 -55.80 9.03 22.42
CA PRO A 259 -55.89 9.73 23.68
C PRO A 259 -54.81 10.82 23.74
N LYS A 260 -55.23 12.00 24.20
CA LYS A 260 -54.40 13.17 24.54
C LYS A 260 -53.53 12.90 25.80
N PRO A 261 -52.52 13.75 26.07
CA PRO A 261 -51.24 13.37 26.66
C PRO A 261 -51.30 13.27 28.19
N ASP A 262 -50.62 12.27 28.74
CA ASP A 262 -50.38 12.18 30.18
C ASP A 262 -48.89 11.97 30.47
N VAL A 263 -48.40 12.85 31.35
CA VAL A 263 -47.21 12.77 32.22
C VAL A 263 -45.84 12.52 31.58
N THR A 264 -45.09 13.61 31.48
CA THR A 264 -43.63 13.66 31.58
C THR A 264 -43.17 12.89 32.82
N PRO A 265 -42.40 11.78 32.73
CA PRO A 265 -41.69 11.29 33.89
C PRO A 265 -40.54 12.24 34.18
N LYS A 266 -40.60 12.83 35.37
CA LYS A 266 -39.55 13.55 36.09
C LYS A 266 -38.20 12.81 35.95
N PRO A 267 -37.07 13.53 35.76
CA PRO A 267 -35.77 12.88 35.65
C PRO A 267 -35.47 12.11 36.94
N GLU A 268 -35.32 10.79 36.82
CA GLU A 268 -34.75 9.99 37.89
C GLU A 268 -33.31 10.44 38.12
N ALA A 269 -33.00 10.58 39.40
CA ALA A 269 -31.72 11.01 39.88
C ALA A 269 -30.61 10.08 39.38
N THR A 270 -29.52 10.71 38.95
CA THR A 270 -28.20 10.11 38.87
C THR A 270 -27.94 9.18 40.07
N PRO A 271 -27.67 7.88 39.85
CA PRO A 271 -27.03 7.10 40.89
C PRO A 271 -25.65 7.70 41.14
N LYS A 272 -25.37 8.00 42.42
CA LYS A 272 -24.04 8.40 42.89
C LYS A 272 -22.99 7.42 42.33
N PRO A 273 -21.79 7.89 41.93
CA PRO A 273 -20.69 6.99 41.64
C PRO A 273 -20.42 6.14 42.88
N ASP A 274 -20.61 4.82 42.74
CA ASP A 274 -20.07 3.89 43.70
C ASP A 274 -18.55 4.08 43.76
N ALA A 275 -18.04 4.02 44.99
CA ALA A 275 -16.65 4.26 45.29
C ALA A 275 -15.76 3.37 44.42
N SER A 276 -14.75 4.02 43.83
CA SER A 276 -13.62 3.38 43.16
C SER A 276 -13.14 2.18 43.98
N PRO A 277 -13.18 0.93 43.46
CA PRO A 277 -12.51 -0.17 44.13
C PRO A 277 -11.01 0.15 44.15
N LYS A 278 -10.49 0.24 45.37
CA LYS A 278 -9.06 0.39 45.66
C LYS A 278 -8.28 -0.65 44.83
N PRO A 279 -7.23 -0.26 44.09
CA PRO A 279 -6.45 -1.23 43.34
C PRO A 279 -5.91 -2.30 44.29
N GLU A 280 -6.30 -3.54 44.04
CA GLU A 280 -5.65 -4.69 44.66
C GLU A 280 -4.17 -4.66 44.29
N ALA A 281 -3.35 -4.94 45.30
CA ALA A 281 -1.91 -4.97 45.17
C ALA A 281 -1.50 -5.94 44.05
N THR A 282 -0.63 -5.46 43.18
CA THR A 282 0.14 -6.29 42.26
C THR A 282 0.72 -7.50 43.01
N PRO A 283 0.41 -8.75 42.61
CA PRO A 283 1.16 -9.88 43.11
C PRO A 283 2.62 -9.72 42.66
N LYS A 284 3.54 -9.87 43.62
CA LYS A 284 4.99 -9.92 43.36
C LYS A 284 5.26 -10.95 42.26
N PRO A 285 6.16 -10.68 41.30
CA PRO A 285 6.63 -11.71 40.39
C PRO A 285 7.23 -12.85 41.20
N ASP A 286 6.70 -14.05 41.02
CA ASP A 286 7.34 -15.28 41.48
C ASP A 286 8.73 -15.37 40.87
N ALA A 287 9.69 -15.77 41.70
CA ALA A 287 11.09 -15.89 41.32
C ALA A 287 11.22 -16.86 40.13
N SER A 288 11.91 -16.41 39.09
CA SER A 288 12.33 -17.25 37.97
C SER A 288 12.96 -18.55 38.49
N PRO A 289 12.52 -19.74 38.03
CA PRO A 289 13.21 -20.98 38.32
C PRO A 289 14.62 -20.91 37.71
N LYS A 290 15.64 -21.27 38.52
CA LYS A 290 17.03 -21.43 38.06
C LYS A 290 17.04 -22.42 36.88
N PRO A 291 17.81 -22.15 35.80
CA PRO A 291 18.06 -23.16 34.78
C PRO A 291 18.79 -24.35 35.40
N ASP A 292 18.23 -25.54 35.23
CA ASP A 292 18.91 -26.80 35.52
C ASP A 292 20.20 -26.92 34.69
N ALA A 293 21.24 -27.43 35.33
CA ALA A 293 22.55 -27.60 34.74
C ALA A 293 22.48 -28.55 33.54
N SER A 294 23.02 -28.08 32.41
CA SER A 294 23.19 -28.86 31.19
C SER A 294 24.01 -30.13 31.47
N PRO A 295 23.55 -31.34 31.08
CA PRO A 295 24.37 -32.54 31.15
C PRO A 295 25.58 -32.41 30.22
N GLY A 296 26.78 -32.69 30.74
CA GLY A 296 28.03 -32.64 29.99
C GLY A 296 28.08 -33.60 28.79
N PRO A 297 29.04 -33.40 27.87
CA PRO A 297 29.10 -34.12 26.61
C PRO A 297 29.42 -35.60 26.80
N VAL A 298 28.62 -36.46 26.16
CA VAL A 298 28.86 -37.90 26.06
C VAL A 298 30.04 -38.14 25.10
N PRO A 299 31.10 -38.88 25.48
CA PRO A 299 32.21 -39.16 24.59
C PRO A 299 31.78 -40.10 23.45
N GLY A 300 32.08 -39.71 22.20
CA GLY A 300 31.76 -40.49 21.01
C GLY A 300 32.53 -41.82 20.93
N PRO A 301 31.94 -42.87 20.33
CA PRO A 301 32.58 -44.18 20.23
C PRO A 301 33.74 -44.18 19.21
N LYS A 302 34.86 -44.79 19.61
CA LYS A 302 36.06 -45.04 18.79
C LYS A 302 35.79 -46.08 17.68
N PRO A 303 36.52 -46.03 16.55
CA PRO A 303 36.27 -46.89 15.41
C PRO A 303 36.89 -48.28 15.58
N GLY A 304 36.13 -49.32 15.25
CA GLY A 304 36.64 -50.64 14.86
C GLY A 304 36.22 -51.81 15.75
N SER A 305 35.20 -52.56 15.32
CA SER A 305 35.29 -54.03 15.25
C SER A 305 34.12 -54.59 14.43
N THR A 306 34.47 -55.36 13.42
CA THR A 306 33.64 -56.31 12.68
C THR A 306 32.83 -57.22 13.60
N SER A 307 31.51 -57.31 13.39
CA SER A 307 30.78 -58.55 13.64
C SER A 307 29.56 -58.65 12.72
N THR A 308 29.49 -59.79 12.06
CA THR A 308 28.43 -60.30 11.19
C THR A 308 27.13 -60.52 11.95
N TRP A 309 25.99 -60.13 11.38
CA TRP A 309 24.68 -60.61 11.83
C TRP A 309 23.84 -61.10 10.64
N ARG A 310 23.45 -62.36 10.77
CA ARG A 310 22.43 -63.11 10.00
C ARG A 310 21.10 -62.37 10.05
N CYS A 311 20.41 -62.31 8.92
CA CYS A 311 18.97 -62.10 8.89
C CYS A 311 18.30 -63.47 8.73
N ASP A 312 17.47 -63.82 9.72
CA ASP A 312 16.56 -64.96 9.72
C ASP A 312 15.25 -64.55 9.02
N ASP A 313 14.64 -65.53 8.36
CA ASP A 313 13.54 -65.42 7.38
C ASP A 313 12.18 -65.03 7.99
N GLY A 314 11.28 -64.50 7.14
CA GLY A 314 9.89 -64.27 7.54
C GLY A 314 8.98 -63.59 6.51
N GLU A 315 8.85 -64.19 5.31
CA GLU A 315 7.69 -64.20 4.40
C GLU A 315 6.85 -62.91 4.13
N ARG A 316 6.91 -62.42 2.89
CA ARG A 316 5.87 -62.61 1.84
C ARG A 316 6.20 -61.87 0.52
N LEU A 317 6.57 -62.65 -0.49
CA LEU A 317 6.06 -62.71 -1.89
C LEU A 317 5.22 -61.52 -2.40
N ALA A 318 5.38 -60.94 -3.60
CA ALA A 318 6.11 -61.32 -4.80
C ALA A 318 6.27 -60.12 -5.77
N ALA A 319 7.36 -60.20 -6.54
CA ALA A 319 7.67 -59.74 -7.91
C ALA A 319 6.57 -59.01 -8.74
N PHE A 320 6.88 -58.06 -9.62
CA PHE A 320 7.55 -58.37 -10.90
C PHE A 320 8.22 -57.15 -11.61
N HIS A 321 9.44 -57.43 -12.09
CA HIS A 321 10.09 -57.00 -13.34
C HIS A 321 10.59 -55.54 -13.55
N THR A 322 11.91 -55.40 -13.39
CA THR A 322 12.81 -54.77 -14.37
C THR A 322 13.13 -55.73 -15.52
N PRO A 323 13.50 -55.23 -16.72
CA PRO A 323 14.92 -55.26 -17.10
C PRO A 323 15.39 -53.92 -17.73
N HIS A 324 16.53 -53.36 -17.33
CA HIS A 324 17.90 -53.62 -17.80
C HIS A 324 18.30 -52.92 -19.11
N GLY A 325 19.45 -52.23 -19.07
CA GLY A 325 20.24 -51.81 -20.24
C GLY A 325 20.81 -50.39 -20.04
N SER A 326 21.99 -50.17 -19.46
CA SER A 326 23.33 -50.43 -20.04
C SER A 326 23.51 -49.66 -21.37
N ALA A 327 24.49 -48.82 -21.64
CA ALA A 327 25.78 -48.52 -21.04
C ALA A 327 26.29 -47.18 -21.62
N ALA A 328 27.36 -46.64 -21.01
CA ALA A 328 28.53 -45.98 -21.62
C ALA A 328 28.31 -45.05 -22.83
N GLY A 329 28.74 -43.79 -22.86
CA GLY A 329 29.87 -43.17 -22.21
C GLY A 329 30.65 -42.34 -23.24
N ARG A 330 31.31 -41.27 -22.76
CA ARG A 330 32.59 -40.73 -23.24
C ARG A 330 32.62 -39.70 -24.40
N ARG A 331 33.24 -38.56 -24.05
CA ARG A 331 34.08 -37.60 -24.82
C ARG A 331 33.41 -36.63 -25.80
N ILE A 332 33.58 -35.33 -25.55
CA ILE A 332 34.54 -34.41 -26.21
C ILE A 332 34.34 -34.36 -27.72
N VAL A 333 33.70 -33.29 -28.22
CA VAL A 333 34.34 -32.13 -28.88
C VAL A 333 33.56 -30.89 -28.48
#